data_AF-A0A5S9XQ66-F1
#
_entry.id   AF-A0A5S9XQ66-F1
#
_cell.length_a   1.000
_cell.length_b   1.000
_cell.length_c   1.000
_cell.angle_alpha   90.00
_cell.angle_beta   90.00
_cell.angle_gamma   90.00
#
_symmetry.space_group_name_H-M   'P 1'
#
loop_
_entity.id
_entity.type
_entity.pdbx_description
1 polymer ?
#
loop_
_entity_poly.entity_id
_entity_poly.type
_entity_poly.pdbx_seq_one_letter_code
_entity_poly.pdbx_strand_id
1 'polypeptide(L)'
;MRDFQMSEPTESPEEHQPGFFCVFEIYFKGCGLTFPLPEALVRYLSALEIALPQLTPNLLRTILGIIIIAAEAGYVIGVPKLNELLSVRSASKKVGYFSTYLNANRNLISHLPNKDENWHHPWFLVKKSPASIGNLADLLPTQWTT
;
A
#
# COMPACT_ATOMS: atom_id res chain seq x y z
N MET A 1 3.89 5.94 25.24
CA MET A 1 4.40 6.42 23.93
C MET A 1 3.28 6.17 22.94
N ARG A 2 2.84 7.15 22.12
CA ARG A 2 1.69 6.95 21.21
C ARG A 2 2.17 6.32 19.90
N ASP A 3 1.55 5.22 19.51
CA ASP A 3 1.90 4.48 18.28
C ASP A 3 1.12 4.96 17.04
N PHE A 4 0.04 5.73 17.27
CA PHE A 4 -0.82 6.36 16.27
C PHE A 4 -0.97 7.85 16.56
N GLN A 5 -0.86 8.67 15.52
CA GLN A 5 -1.08 10.11 15.60
C GLN A 5 -2.08 10.53 14.51
N MET A 6 -3.11 11.28 14.90
CA MET A 6 -3.98 11.96 13.94
C MET A 6 -3.20 13.06 13.25
N SER A 7 -3.43 13.25 11.95
CA SER A 7 -2.82 14.32 11.19
C SER A 7 -3.16 15.69 11.78
N GLU A 8 -2.15 16.52 12.01
CA GLU A 8 -2.35 17.93 12.33
C GLU A 8 -2.85 18.70 11.09
N PRO A 9 -3.54 19.84 11.23
CA PRO A 9 -4.15 20.57 10.10
C PRO A 9 -3.16 21.03 9.02
N THR A 10 -1.87 21.11 9.36
CA THR A 10 -0.79 21.51 8.46
C THR A 10 -0.03 20.34 7.84
N GLU A 11 -0.25 19.11 8.30
CA GLU A 11 0.42 17.94 7.76
C GLU A 11 -0.28 17.48 6.47
N SER A 12 0.49 16.96 5.52
CA SER A 12 -0.01 16.40 4.27
C SER A 12 0.35 14.90 4.20
N PRO A 13 -0.45 14.04 3.55
CA PRO A 13 -0.06 12.65 3.25
C PRO A 13 1.24 12.54 2.46
N GLU A 14 1.66 13.62 1.80
CA GLU A 14 2.89 13.76 1.02
C GLU A 14 4.10 14.07 1.93
N GLU A 15 3.89 14.84 3.00
CA GLU A 15 4.92 15.31 3.90
C GLU A 15 5.10 14.34 5.07
N HIS A 16 6.23 13.64 5.09
CA HIS A 16 6.47 12.58 6.06
C HIS A 16 7.24 13.07 7.29
N GLN A 17 6.74 12.69 8.47
CA GLN A 17 7.46 12.83 9.73
C GLN A 17 8.49 11.68 9.88
N PRO A 18 9.77 11.97 10.21
CA PRO A 18 10.78 10.94 10.41
C PRO A 18 10.35 9.89 11.42
N GLY A 19 10.50 8.61 11.07
CA GLY A 19 10.10 7.48 11.93
C GLY A 19 8.62 7.12 11.85
N PHE A 20 7.83 7.78 11.00
CA PHE A 20 6.43 7.46 10.73
C PHE A 20 6.20 7.17 9.25
N PHE A 21 5.06 6.58 8.94
CA PHE A 21 4.53 6.46 7.58
C PHE A 21 3.04 6.78 7.57
N CYS A 22 2.54 7.32 6.46
CA CYS A 22 1.15 7.67 6.28
C CYS A 22 0.32 6.47 5.79
N VAL A 23 -0.90 6.35 6.32
CA VAL A 23 -1.93 5.40 5.84
C VAL A 23 -3.30 6.06 5.81
N PHE A 24 -4.13 5.67 4.85
CA PHE A 24 -5.55 6.03 4.81
C PHE A 24 -6.39 5.01 5.57
N GLU A 25 -7.46 5.45 6.23
CA GLU A 25 -8.37 4.56 6.96
C GLU A 25 -8.99 3.49 6.05
N ILE A 26 -9.27 3.85 4.79
CA ILE A 26 -9.81 2.92 3.80
C ILE A 26 -8.91 1.70 3.56
N TYR A 27 -7.60 1.81 3.83
CA TYR A 27 -6.69 0.68 3.66
C TYR A 27 -7.05 -0.46 4.62
N PHE A 28 -7.49 -0.16 5.84
CA PHE A 28 -7.91 -1.16 6.82
C PHE A 28 -9.34 -1.62 6.57
N LYS A 29 -10.29 -0.68 6.47
CA LYS A 29 -11.72 -0.99 6.35
C LYS A 29 -12.11 -1.55 4.99
N GLY A 30 -11.44 -1.11 3.93
CA GLY A 30 -11.80 -1.39 2.55
C GLY A 30 -10.81 -2.27 1.80
N CYS A 31 -9.52 -2.29 2.18
CA CYS A 31 -8.48 -3.01 1.42
C CYS A 31 -7.94 -4.25 2.11
N GLY A 32 -8.22 -4.45 3.40
CA GLY A 32 -7.72 -5.58 4.19
C GLY A 32 -6.27 -5.42 4.65
N LEU A 33 -5.75 -4.19 4.70
CA LEU A 33 -4.44 -3.92 5.30
C LEU A 33 -4.47 -4.30 6.79
N THR A 34 -3.42 -4.96 7.26
CA THR A 34 -3.26 -5.38 8.65
C THR A 34 -1.87 -5.02 9.15
N PHE A 35 -1.70 -5.06 10.48
CA PHE A 35 -0.39 -4.91 11.12
C PHE A 35 0.09 -6.24 11.72
N PRO A 36 1.41 -6.53 11.64
CA PRO A 36 2.41 -5.78 10.87
C PRO A 36 2.14 -5.82 9.36
N LEU A 37 2.63 -4.82 8.63
CA LEU A 37 2.49 -4.78 7.16
C LEU A 37 3.04 -6.09 6.56
N PRO A 38 2.33 -6.72 5.60
CA PRO A 38 2.84 -7.93 4.94
C PRO A 38 4.23 -7.69 4.34
N GLU A 39 5.18 -8.57 4.62
CA GLU A 39 6.57 -8.41 4.16
C GLU A 39 6.66 -8.28 2.63
N ALA A 40 5.86 -9.08 1.90
CA ALA A 40 5.80 -9.01 0.44
C ALA A 40 5.31 -7.63 -0.05
N LEU A 41 4.37 -6.99 0.65
CA LEU A 41 3.91 -5.63 0.32
C LEU A 41 5.04 -4.62 0.53
N VAL A 42 5.73 -4.67 1.67
CA VAL A 42 6.83 -3.73 1.99
C VAL A 42 7.96 -3.86 0.97
N ARG A 43 8.38 -5.09 0.65
CA ARG A 43 9.43 -5.33 -0.36
C ARG A 43 9.01 -4.90 -1.75
N TYR A 44 7.74 -5.07 -2.11
CA TYR A 44 7.23 -4.65 -3.40
C TYR A 44 7.20 -3.12 -3.53
N LEU A 45 6.71 -2.42 -2.50
CA LEU A 45 6.77 -0.96 -2.44
C LEU A 45 8.21 -0.44 -2.52
N SER A 46 9.13 -1.08 -1.78
CA SER A 46 10.55 -0.77 -1.82
C SER A 46 11.13 -0.91 -3.24
N ALA A 47 10.83 -2.01 -3.93
CA ALA A 47 11.32 -2.26 -5.29
C ALA A 47 10.71 -1.31 -6.34
N LEU A 48 9.53 -0.75 -6.07
CA LEU A 48 8.90 0.24 -6.93
C LEU A 48 9.32 1.68 -6.57
N GLU A 49 9.96 1.88 -5.42
CA GLU A 49 10.24 3.20 -4.84
C GLU A 49 8.97 4.05 -4.66
N ILE A 50 7.86 3.40 -4.29
CA ILE A 50 6.56 4.06 -4.09
C ILE A 50 6.19 4.03 -2.61
N ALA A 51 5.80 5.18 -2.07
CA ALA A 51 5.30 5.26 -0.70
C ALA A 51 3.89 4.64 -0.60
N LEU A 52 3.58 3.96 0.51
CA LEU A 52 2.28 3.34 0.76
C LEU A 52 1.05 4.25 0.46
N PRO A 53 1.01 5.54 0.87
CA PRO A 53 -0.15 6.41 0.59
C PRO A 53 -0.30 6.77 -0.90
N GLN A 54 0.67 6.49 -1.75
CA GLN A 54 0.53 6.70 -3.20
C GLN A 54 -0.26 5.58 -3.87
N LEU A 55 -0.51 4.46 -3.18
CA LEU A 55 -1.32 3.39 -3.73
C LEU A 55 -2.80 3.79 -3.74
N THR A 56 -3.46 3.64 -4.89
CA THR A 56 -4.92 3.64 -4.89
C THR A 56 -5.47 2.45 -4.08
N PRO A 57 -6.65 2.56 -3.45
CA PRO A 57 -7.24 1.45 -2.70
C PRO A 57 -7.40 0.17 -3.54
N ASN A 58 -7.75 0.30 -4.81
CA ASN A 58 -7.85 -0.84 -5.74
C ASN A 58 -6.51 -1.52 -6.02
N LEU A 59 -5.44 -0.74 -6.14
CA LEU A 59 -4.09 -1.29 -6.25
C LEU A 59 -3.74 -2.08 -4.98
N LEU A 60 -3.94 -1.48 -3.80
CA LEU A 60 -3.64 -2.15 -2.54
C LEU A 60 -4.45 -3.45 -2.36
N ARG A 61 -5.76 -3.45 -2.65
CA ARG A 61 -6.60 -4.67 -2.66
C ARG A 61 -6.04 -5.76 -3.54
N THR A 62 -5.58 -5.38 -4.74
CA THR A 62 -5.07 -6.35 -5.71
C THR A 62 -3.78 -6.99 -5.20
N ILE A 63 -2.84 -6.18 -4.69
CA ILE A 63 -1.58 -6.69 -4.12
C ILE A 63 -1.87 -7.60 -2.92
N LEU A 64 -2.68 -7.14 -1.97
CA LEU A 64 -3.01 -7.90 -0.76
C LEU A 64 -3.77 -9.19 -1.10
N GLY A 65 -4.72 -9.14 -2.01
CA GLY A 65 -5.46 -10.33 -2.45
C GLY A 65 -4.54 -11.38 -3.07
N ILE A 66 -3.58 -10.98 -3.91
CA ILE A 66 -2.58 -11.92 -4.45
C ILE A 66 -1.72 -12.51 -3.34
N ILE A 67 -1.23 -11.69 -2.39
CA ILE A 67 -0.41 -12.14 -1.26
C ILE A 67 -1.18 -13.15 -0.40
N ILE A 68 -2.44 -12.86 -0.07
CA ILE A 68 -3.29 -13.71 0.75
C ILE A 68 -3.58 -15.03 0.04
N ILE A 69 -4.02 -14.99 -1.23
CA ILE A 69 -4.29 -16.20 -2.02
C ILE A 69 -3.05 -17.09 -2.14
N ALA A 70 -1.88 -16.49 -2.38
CA ALA A 70 -0.61 -17.24 -2.44
C ALA A 70 -0.30 -17.91 -1.09
N ALA A 71 -0.45 -17.18 0.02
CA ALA A 71 -0.20 -17.69 1.36
C ALA A 71 -1.17 -18.83 1.73
N GLU A 72 -2.46 -18.69 1.41
CA GLU A 72 -3.47 -19.75 1.62
C GLU A 72 -3.17 -21.02 0.80
N ALA A 73 -2.57 -20.86 -0.38
CA ALA A 73 -2.09 -21.96 -1.21
C ALA A 73 -0.71 -22.50 -0.78
N GLY A 74 -0.11 -22.00 0.30
CA GLY A 74 1.20 -22.44 0.81
C GLY A 74 2.41 -21.87 0.07
N TYR A 75 2.23 -20.80 -0.71
CA TYR A 75 3.29 -20.13 -1.45
C TYR A 75 3.65 -18.78 -0.82
N VAL A 76 4.95 -18.49 -0.78
CA VAL A 76 5.46 -17.14 -0.47
C VAL A 76 5.68 -16.40 -1.78
N ILE A 77 4.92 -15.32 -2.01
CA ILE A 77 5.07 -14.51 -3.21
C ILE A 77 6.11 -13.40 -3.00
N GLY A 78 7.05 -13.29 -3.93
CA GLY A 78 8.08 -12.25 -3.94
C GLY A 78 7.87 -11.21 -5.05
N VAL A 79 8.71 -10.17 -5.02
CA VAL A 79 8.73 -9.06 -5.99
C VAL A 79 8.73 -9.52 -7.46
N PRO A 80 9.55 -10.51 -7.90
CA PRO A 80 9.56 -10.92 -9.29
C PRO A 80 8.21 -11.42 -9.78
N LYS A 81 7.51 -12.22 -8.97
CA LYS A 81 6.19 -12.76 -9.32
C LYS A 81 5.12 -11.68 -9.31
N LEU A 82 5.19 -10.73 -8.39
CA LEU A 82 4.29 -9.58 -8.37
C LEU A 82 4.45 -8.73 -9.63
N ASN A 83 5.70 -8.45 -10.07
CA ASN A 83 5.97 -7.73 -11.33
C ASN A 83 5.47 -8.49 -12.57
N GLU A 84 5.50 -9.82 -12.58
CA GLU A 84 4.90 -10.62 -13.66
C GLU A 84 3.36 -10.52 -13.70
N LEU A 85 2.72 -10.31 -12.56
CA LEU A 85 1.26 -10.27 -12.43
C LEU A 85 0.70 -8.85 -12.61
N LEU A 86 1.45 -7.84 -12.17
CA LEU A 86 1.00 -6.47 -12.03
C LEU A 86 1.86 -5.51 -12.86
N SER A 87 1.21 -4.65 -13.63
CA SER A 87 1.82 -3.45 -14.19
C SER A 87 1.37 -2.25 -13.37
N VAL A 88 2.29 -1.61 -12.65
CA VAL A 88 2.03 -0.36 -11.92
C VAL A 88 2.27 0.83 -12.84
N ARG A 89 1.32 1.76 -12.91
CA ARG A 89 1.46 3.01 -13.66
C ARG A 89 0.88 4.19 -12.87
N SER A 90 1.31 5.40 -13.19
CA SER A 90 0.72 6.62 -12.63
C SER A 90 -0.79 6.67 -12.94
N ALA A 91 -1.58 7.05 -11.94
CA ALA A 91 -3.02 7.15 -12.06
C ALA A 91 -3.39 8.33 -12.97
N SER A 92 -4.12 8.04 -14.05
CA SER A 92 -4.47 9.05 -15.07
C SER A 92 -5.29 10.24 -14.56
N LYS A 93 -5.97 10.08 -13.40
CA LYS A 93 -6.86 11.10 -12.82
C LYS A 93 -6.22 11.92 -11.69
N LYS A 94 -5.06 11.52 -11.16
CA LYS A 94 -4.43 12.22 -10.04
C LYS A 94 -2.91 12.00 -10.03
N VAL A 95 -2.17 13.08 -10.25
CA VAL A 95 -0.70 13.12 -10.23
C VAL A 95 -0.19 12.67 -8.84
N GLY A 96 0.92 11.93 -8.81
CA GLY A 96 1.54 11.41 -7.57
C GLY A 96 0.92 10.11 -7.02
N TYR A 97 -0.17 9.59 -7.60
CA TYR A 97 -0.76 8.31 -7.21
C TYR A 97 -0.54 7.23 -8.27
N PHE A 98 -0.53 5.97 -7.84
CA PHE A 98 -0.32 4.81 -8.70
C PHE A 98 -1.52 3.86 -8.69
N SER A 99 -1.79 3.31 -9.87
CA SER A 99 -2.80 2.28 -10.09
C SER A 99 -2.19 1.10 -10.82
N THR A 100 -2.71 -0.10 -10.58
CA THR A 100 -2.33 -1.27 -11.38
C THR A 100 -3.25 -1.50 -12.55
N TYR A 101 -2.65 -2.11 -13.55
CA TYR A 101 -3.31 -2.90 -14.56
C TYR A 101 -2.83 -4.34 -14.37
N LEU A 102 -3.76 -5.28 -14.24
CA LEU A 102 -3.42 -6.69 -14.34
C LEU A 102 -2.86 -6.94 -15.74
N ASN A 103 -1.72 -7.63 -15.83
CA ASN A 103 -1.19 -8.01 -17.13
C ASN A 103 -2.23 -8.86 -17.86
N ALA A 104 -2.47 -8.56 -19.14
CA ALA A 104 -3.61 -9.05 -19.91
C ALA A 104 -3.88 -10.56 -19.69
N ASN A 105 -5.16 -10.92 -19.51
CA ASN A 105 -5.69 -12.26 -19.25
C ASN A 105 -5.45 -12.86 -17.84
N ARG A 106 -5.08 -12.07 -16.83
CA ARG A 106 -4.91 -12.57 -15.44
C ARG A 106 -5.87 -11.92 -14.43
N ASN A 107 -7.18 -12.07 -14.65
CA ASN A 107 -8.19 -11.67 -13.65
C ASN A 107 -8.20 -12.67 -12.49
N LEU A 108 -7.27 -12.51 -11.54
CA LEU A 108 -7.18 -13.34 -10.34
C LEU A 108 -8.28 -13.00 -9.31
N ILE A 109 -8.74 -11.74 -9.30
CA ILE A 109 -9.73 -11.24 -8.36
C ILE A 109 -10.88 -10.63 -9.16
N SER A 110 -12.03 -11.31 -9.19
CA SER A 110 -13.27 -10.77 -9.76
C SER A 110 -13.97 -9.86 -8.76
N HIS A 111 -14.85 -8.96 -9.24
CA HIS A 111 -15.72 -8.10 -8.43
C HIS A 111 -15.01 -7.05 -7.55
N LEU A 112 -13.82 -6.56 -7.93
CA LEU A 112 -13.25 -5.39 -7.29
C LEU A 112 -14.18 -4.17 -7.48
N PRO A 113 -14.39 -3.33 -6.45
CA PRO A 113 -15.18 -2.12 -6.60
C PRO A 113 -14.58 -1.21 -7.67
N ASN A 114 -15.41 -0.75 -8.61
CA ASN A 114 -14.96 0.03 -9.75
C ASN A 114 -14.30 1.37 -9.36
N LYS A 115 -14.67 1.93 -8.21
CA LYS A 115 -14.17 3.21 -7.72
C LYS A 115 -14.41 3.34 -6.22
N ASP A 116 -13.39 3.79 -5.50
CA ASP A 116 -13.55 4.37 -4.17
C ASP A 116 -13.63 5.89 -4.31
N GLU A 117 -14.65 6.51 -3.74
CA GLU A 117 -14.78 7.97 -3.72
C GLU A 117 -14.25 8.53 -2.41
N ASN A 118 -13.60 9.70 -2.47
CA ASN A 118 -13.14 10.46 -1.30
C ASN A 118 -12.27 9.66 -0.30
N TRP A 119 -11.56 8.65 -0.79
CA TRP A 119 -10.79 7.70 0.02
C TRP A 119 -9.54 8.29 0.70
N HIS A 120 -9.16 9.51 0.33
CA HIS A 120 -8.01 10.23 0.88
C HIS A 120 -8.23 10.73 2.31
N HIS A 121 -9.43 10.57 2.88
CA HIS A 121 -9.68 10.90 4.27
C HIS A 121 -10.58 9.85 4.94
N PRO A 122 -10.43 9.64 6.25
CA PRO A 122 -9.34 10.15 7.09
C PRO A 122 -8.01 9.41 6.84
N TRP A 123 -6.91 10.04 7.21
CA TRP A 123 -5.57 9.47 7.19
C TRP A 123 -4.86 9.74 8.51
N PHE A 124 -3.84 8.96 8.80
CA PHE A 124 -3.09 9.06 10.05
C PHE A 124 -1.64 8.60 9.88
N LEU A 125 -0.80 9.05 10.80
CA LEU A 125 0.60 8.66 10.88
C LEU A 125 0.75 7.46 11.81
N VAL A 126 1.48 6.45 11.33
CA VAL A 126 1.78 5.24 12.08
C VAL A 126 3.28 5.20 12.35
N LYS A 127 3.65 5.01 13.61
CA LYS A 127 5.05 4.92 14.00
C LYS A 127 5.67 3.63 13.43
N LYS A 128 6.82 3.75 12.76
CA LYS A 128 7.62 2.60 12.35
C LYS A 128 8.09 1.85 13.59
N SER A 129 7.58 0.64 13.77
CA SER A 129 7.90 -0.25 14.89
C SER A 129 7.80 -1.71 14.44
N PRO A 130 8.37 -2.66 15.21
CA PRO A 130 8.18 -4.09 14.92
C PRO A 130 6.70 -4.50 14.83
N ALA A 131 5.81 -3.85 15.58
CA ALA A 131 4.37 -4.13 15.54
C ALA A 131 3.71 -3.62 14.24
N SER A 132 4.22 -2.53 13.65
CA SER A 132 3.63 -1.93 12.45
C SER A 132 4.23 -2.48 11.16
N ILE A 133 5.54 -2.73 11.12
CA ILE A 133 6.26 -3.07 9.88
C ILE A 133 7.28 -4.20 10.04
N GLY A 134 7.28 -4.87 11.21
CA GLY A 134 8.28 -5.87 11.52
C GLY A 134 9.70 -5.27 11.49
N ASN A 135 10.66 -6.06 11.03
CA ASN A 135 12.06 -5.67 10.94
C ASN A 135 12.41 -4.98 9.62
N LEU A 136 11.43 -4.35 8.97
CA LEU A 136 11.56 -3.78 7.61
C LEU A 136 11.39 -2.25 7.59
N ALA A 137 11.62 -1.58 8.71
CA ALA A 137 11.43 -0.14 8.86
C ALA A 137 12.23 0.68 7.84
N ASP A 138 13.44 0.22 7.52
CA ASP A 138 14.37 0.87 6.58
C ASP A 138 14.02 0.64 5.11
N LEU A 139 13.17 -0.36 4.82
CA LEU A 139 12.82 -0.73 3.44
C LEU A 139 11.60 0.01 2.91
N LEU A 140 10.69 0.47 3.77
CA LEU A 140 9.48 1.13 3.32
C LEU A 140 9.79 2.54 2.83
N PRO A 141 9.53 2.85 1.54
CA PRO A 141 9.70 4.20 1.02
C PRO A 141 8.79 5.17 1.76
N THR A 142 9.37 6.28 2.19
CA THR A 142 8.66 7.37 2.88
C THR A 142 8.65 8.66 2.07
N GLN A 143 9.27 8.70 0.89
CA GLN A 143 9.19 9.86 0.02
C GLN A 143 8.26 9.53 -1.13
N TRP A 144 7.37 10.48 -1.45
CA TRP A 144 6.54 10.33 -2.62
C TRP A 144 7.38 10.46 -3.87
N THR A 145 7.24 9.51 -4.78
CA THR A 145 7.76 9.62 -6.13
C THR A 145 6.78 10.42 -7.00
N THR A 146 7.30 11.43 -7.70
CA THR A 146 6.54 12.32 -8.60
C THR A 146 6.17 11.66 -9.92
#